data_AF-A0A3A5PDZ9-F1
#
_entry.id   AF-A0A3A5PDZ9-F1
#
_cell.length_a   1.000
_cell.length_b   1.000
_cell.length_c   1.000
_cell.angle_alpha   90.00
_cell.angle_beta   90.00
_cell.angle_gamma   90.00
#
_symmetry.space_group_name_H-M   'P 1'
#
loop_
_entity.id
_entity.type
_entity.pdbx_description
1 polymer ?
#
loop_
_entity_poly.entity_id
_entity_poly.type
_entity_poly.pdbx_seq_one_letter_code
_entity_poly.pdbx_strand_id
1 'polypeptide(L)'
;MIYEVNGDLRSSMLIDGTAEARLADILTIMDSRTFPKRESEKIVGGPGRLRVLVNTQRVRVEYKSNGRSYYNASDVLSFAKVRKGKNNEKKNHYKRATA
;
A
#
# COMPACT_ATOMS: atom_id res chain seq x y z
N MET A 1 -18.20 -13.78 -12.14
CA MET A 1 -18.58 -14.40 -13.43
C MET A 1 -18.44 -13.33 -14.50
N ILE A 2 -17.71 -13.54 -15.58
CA ILE A 2 -17.62 -12.54 -16.66
C ILE A 2 -18.84 -12.74 -17.57
N TYR A 3 -19.59 -11.68 -17.88
CA TYR A 3 -20.75 -11.72 -18.77
C TYR A 3 -20.80 -10.46 -19.65
N GLU A 4 -21.39 -10.59 -20.83
CA GLU A 4 -21.38 -9.56 -21.86
C GLU A 4 -22.71 -8.78 -21.87
N VAL A 5 -22.65 -7.45 -21.91
CA VAL A 5 -23.83 -6.58 -22.03
C VAL A 5 -23.54 -5.51 -23.09
N ASN A 6 -24.35 -5.44 -24.14
CA ASN A 6 -24.23 -4.49 -25.25
C ASN A 6 -22.85 -4.51 -25.94
N GLY A 7 -22.20 -5.67 -26.03
CA GLY A 7 -20.88 -5.84 -26.65
C GLY A 7 -19.69 -5.44 -25.77
N ASP A 8 -19.94 -5.05 -24.51
CA ASP A 8 -18.89 -4.83 -23.51
C ASP A 8 -18.81 -6.03 -22.55
N LEU A 9 -17.60 -6.55 -22.40
CA LEU A 9 -17.28 -7.56 -21.38
C LEU A 9 -17.35 -6.92 -19.98
N ARG A 10 -18.32 -7.36 -19.18
CA ARG A 10 -18.52 -6.93 -17.79
C ARG A 10 -18.24 -8.09 -16.83
N SER A 11 -17.78 -7.77 -15.62
CA SER A 11 -17.54 -8.78 -14.57
C SER A 11 -18.62 -8.69 -13.49
N SER A 12 -19.27 -9.80 -13.19
CA SER A 12 -20.18 -10.03 -12.06
C SER A 12 -19.41 -10.21 -10.74
N MET A 13 -18.34 -9.44 -10.50
CA MET A 13 -17.89 -9.33 -9.11
C MET A 13 -19.06 -8.74 -8.33
N LEU A 14 -19.59 -9.55 -7.42
CA LEU A 14 -20.76 -9.25 -6.59
C LEU A 14 -20.63 -7.82 -6.05
N ILE A 15 -21.55 -6.96 -6.49
CA ILE A 15 -21.74 -5.57 -6.06
C ILE A 15 -22.41 -5.60 -4.68
N ASP A 16 -21.92 -6.43 -3.79
CA ASP A 16 -22.36 -6.41 -2.41
C ASP A 16 -21.47 -5.33 -1.82
N GLY A 17 -21.95 -4.08 -1.75
CA GLY A 17 -21.20 -2.86 -1.38
C GLY A 17 -20.49 -2.87 -0.01
N THR A 18 -20.31 -4.04 0.57
CA THR A 18 -19.40 -4.43 1.63
C THR A 18 -17.98 -3.89 1.42
N ALA A 19 -17.30 -3.62 2.54
CA ALA A 19 -15.94 -3.10 2.53
C ALA A 19 -14.95 -4.11 1.95
N GLU A 20 -15.19 -5.40 2.16
CA GLU A 20 -14.36 -6.51 1.73
C GLU A 20 -14.35 -6.64 0.20
N ALA A 21 -15.52 -6.58 -0.45
CA ALA A 21 -15.62 -6.61 -1.91
C ALA A 21 -14.90 -5.41 -2.54
N ARG A 22 -15.11 -4.21 -1.99
CA ARG A 22 -14.40 -3.01 -2.44
C ARG A 22 -12.89 -3.10 -2.25
N LEU A 23 -12.43 -3.69 -1.15
CA LEU A 23 -11.01 -3.91 -0.93
C LEU A 23 -10.43 -4.92 -1.93
N ALA A 24 -11.14 -6.00 -2.23
CA ALA A 24 -10.73 -7.00 -3.21
C ALA A 24 -10.60 -6.40 -4.62
N ASP A 25 -11.56 -5.54 -5.02
CA ASP A 25 -11.50 -4.80 -6.29
C ASP A 25 -10.25 -3.91 -6.36
N ILE A 26 -10.00 -3.14 -5.29
CA ILE A 26 -8.82 -2.26 -5.19
C ILE A 26 -7.54 -3.08 -5.34
N LEU A 27 -7.39 -4.15 -4.57
CA LEU A 27 -6.20 -5.00 -4.62
C LEU A 27 -6.00 -5.63 -5.99
N THR A 28 -7.09 -6.06 -6.64
CA THR A 28 -7.05 -6.62 -8.00
C THR A 28 -6.54 -5.59 -9.01
N ILE A 29 -7.07 -4.37 -9.00
CA ILE A 29 -6.62 -3.28 -9.90
C ILE A 29 -5.15 -2.93 -9.64
N MET A 30 -4.75 -2.90 -8.37
CA MET A 30 -3.39 -2.54 -7.95
C MET A 30 -2.37 -3.65 -8.21
N ASP A 31 -2.78 -4.88 -8.50
CA ASP A 31 -1.87 -6.00 -8.76
C ASP A 31 -0.98 -5.78 -9.99
N SER A 32 -1.47 -5.03 -10.97
CA SER A 32 -0.72 -4.63 -12.17
C SER A 32 0.16 -3.38 -11.99
N ARG A 33 0.15 -2.77 -10.80
CA ARG A 33 0.82 -1.50 -10.49
C ARG A 33 1.94 -1.71 -9.49
N THR A 34 2.83 -0.73 -9.44
CA THR A 34 3.96 -0.75 -8.50
C THR A 34 4.16 0.59 -7.81
N PHE A 35 4.71 0.53 -6.60
CA PHE A 35 5.19 1.69 -5.86
C PHE A 35 6.71 1.74 -5.85
N PRO A 36 7.32 2.94 -5.88
CA PRO A 36 8.75 3.08 -5.64
C PRO A 36 9.09 2.73 -4.19
N LYS A 37 10.36 2.37 -3.94
CA LYS A 37 10.88 2.00 -2.61
C LYS A 37 10.41 2.91 -1.47
N ARG A 38 10.66 4.22 -1.59
CA ARG A 38 10.39 5.19 -0.51
C ARG A 38 8.91 5.27 -0.15
N GLU A 39 8.02 5.08 -1.12
CA GLU A 39 6.58 5.08 -0.89
C GLU A 39 6.13 3.79 -0.21
N SER A 40 6.61 2.65 -0.72
CA SER A 40 6.38 1.33 -0.14
C SER A 40 6.77 1.27 1.34
N GLU A 41 7.95 1.81 1.68
CA GLU A 41 8.45 1.90 3.05
C GLU A 41 7.51 2.71 3.95
N LYS A 42 6.94 3.81 3.46
CA LYS A 42 5.99 4.62 4.23
C LYS A 42 4.70 3.85 4.51
N ILE A 43 4.15 3.18 3.49
CA ILE A 43 2.87 2.46 3.57
C ILE A 43 2.96 1.27 4.54
N VAL A 44 3.99 0.43 4.42
CA VAL A 44 4.12 -0.78 5.26
C VAL A 44 4.62 -0.46 6.68
N GLY A 45 5.06 0.78 6.92
CA GLY A 45 5.46 1.28 8.23
C GLY A 45 6.97 1.39 8.45
N GLY A 46 7.82 1.05 7.48
CA GLY A 46 9.24 1.41 7.47
C GLY A 46 10.12 0.49 6.60
N PRO A 47 11.41 0.86 6.40
CA PRO A 47 12.37 0.10 5.59
C PRO A 47 12.66 -1.30 6.12
N GLY A 48 12.82 -1.45 7.44
CA GLY A 48 13.06 -2.77 8.05
C GLY A 48 11.91 -3.74 7.82
N ARG A 49 10.67 -3.24 7.92
CA ARG A 49 9.47 -4.06 7.69
C ARG A 49 9.31 -4.42 6.21
N LEU A 50 9.53 -3.47 5.30
CA LEU A 50 9.51 -3.76 3.86
C LEU A 50 10.53 -4.85 3.50
N ARG A 51 11.75 -4.76 4.03
CA ARG A 51 12.81 -5.77 3.81
C ARG A 51 12.37 -7.15 4.26
N VAL A 52 11.78 -7.27 5.45
CA VAL A 52 11.27 -8.57 5.95
C VAL A 52 10.20 -9.12 5.01
N LEU A 53 9.23 -8.29 4.60
CA LEU A 53 8.16 -8.72 3.70
C LEU A 53 8.68 -9.25 2.37
N VAL A 54 9.66 -8.57 1.76
CA VAL A 54 10.31 -9.03 0.53
C VAL A 54 11.10 -10.32 0.74
N ASN A 55 11.90 -10.40 1.82
CA ASN A 55 12.70 -11.59 2.12
C ASN A 55 11.82 -12.83 2.36
N THR A 56 10.64 -12.63 2.93
CA THR A 56 9.63 -13.68 3.14
C THR A 56 8.73 -13.93 1.92
N GLN A 57 9.04 -13.34 0.76
CA GLN A 57 8.27 -13.46 -0.50
C GLN A 57 6.80 -13.02 -0.40
N ARG A 58 6.48 -12.15 0.56
CA ARG A 58 5.12 -11.60 0.75
C ARG A 58 4.87 -10.32 -0.03
N VAL A 59 5.94 -9.69 -0.50
CA VAL A 59 5.88 -8.51 -1.39
C VAL A 59 6.80 -8.77 -2.57
N ARG A 60 6.22 -8.84 -3.76
CA ARG A 60 6.97 -8.94 -5.02
C ARG A 60 7.71 -7.64 -5.31
N VAL A 61 8.93 -7.78 -5.81
CA VAL A 61 9.79 -6.64 -6.16
C VAL A 61 10.40 -6.86 -7.55
N GLU A 62 10.41 -5.79 -8.33
CA GLU A 62 11.05 -5.72 -9.64
C GLU A 62 12.23 -4.74 -9.57
N TYR A 63 13.35 -5.14 -10.16
CA TYR A 63 14.54 -4.31 -10.28
C TYR A 63 14.68 -3.84 -11.72
N LYS A 64 14.61 -2.53 -11.94
CA LYS A 64 14.80 -1.93 -13.26
C LYS A 64 16.29 -1.64 -13.51
N SER A 65 16.67 -1.56 -14.78
CA SER A 65 18.04 -1.26 -15.24
C SER A 65 18.64 0.04 -14.69
N ASN A 66 17.78 0.99 -14.28
CA ASN A 66 18.19 2.24 -13.62
C ASN A 66 18.56 2.09 -12.13
N GLY A 67 18.66 0.85 -11.62
CA GLY A 67 18.97 0.56 -10.22
C GLY A 67 17.83 0.82 -9.24
N ARG A 68 16.64 1.19 -9.72
CA ARG A 68 15.47 1.41 -8.85
C ARG A 68 14.70 0.11 -8.66
N SER A 69 14.20 -0.07 -7.43
CA SER A 69 13.29 -1.15 -7.06
C SER A 69 11.85 -0.63 -7.00
N TYR A 70 10.96 -1.43 -7.56
CA TYR A 70 9.52 -1.21 -7.61
C TYR A 70 8.82 -2.40 -6.96
N TYR A 71 7.87 -2.13 -6.08
CA TYR A 71 7.23 -3.13 -5.24
C TYR A 71 5.78 -3.24 -5.67
N ASN A 72 5.25 -4.46 -5.77
CA ASN A 72 3.88 -4.69 -6.19
C ASN A 72 2.92 -3.95 -5.25
N ALA A 73 1.99 -3.19 -5.85
CA ALA A 73 1.15 -2.30 -5.07
C ALA A 73 0.06 -3.03 -4.27
N SER A 74 -0.49 -4.13 -4.80
CA SER A 74 -1.45 -4.99 -4.09
C SER A 74 -0.82 -5.60 -2.83
N ASP A 75 0.39 -6.15 -2.97
CA ASP A 75 1.13 -6.74 -1.85
C ASP A 75 1.45 -5.68 -0.78
N VAL A 76 1.90 -4.49 -1.20
CA VAL A 76 2.22 -3.38 -0.29
C VAL A 76 0.98 -2.90 0.48
N LEU A 77 -0.16 -2.75 -0.20
CA LEU A 77 -1.41 -2.31 0.43
C LEU A 77 -1.96 -3.36 1.40
N SER A 78 -1.78 -4.65 1.10
CA SER A 78 -2.16 -5.75 1.99
C SER A 78 -1.43 -5.71 3.35
N PHE A 79 -0.27 -5.04 3.41
CA PHE A 79 0.50 -4.84 4.64
C PHE A 79 0.54 -3.38 5.11
N ALA A 80 -0.36 -2.54 4.60
CA ALA A 80 -0.45 -1.13 4.98
C ALA A 80 -0.62 -0.98 6.49
N LYS A 81 0.11 -0.03 7.08
CA LYS A 81 0.06 0.26 8.51
C LYS A 81 -0.24 1.73 8.73
N VAL A 82 -1.40 2.01 9.30
CA VAL A 82 -1.73 3.35 9.78
C VAL A 82 -0.78 3.68 10.93
N ARG A 83 0.08 4.69 10.74
CA ARG A 83 0.86 5.27 11.83
C ARG A 83 -0.10 6.12 12.66
N LYS A 84 -0.59 5.61 13.78
CA LYS A 84 -1.14 6.47 14.84
C LYS A 84 -0.01 7.41 15.26
N GLY A 85 -0.10 8.66 14.87
CA GLY A 85 0.87 9.67 15.29
C GLY A 85 0.95 9.64 16.80
N LYS A 86 2.16 9.54 17.36
CA LYS A 86 2.40 10.17 18.65
C LYS A 86 2.20 11.65 18.38
N ASN A 87 1.08 12.22 18.81
CA ASN A 87 0.85 13.65 18.79
C ASN A 87 2.13 14.33 19.30
N ASN A 88 2.68 15.23 18.50
CA ASN A 88 3.88 16.01 18.84
C ASN A 88 3.54 17.07 19.91
N GLU A 89 2.91 16.69 21.03
CA GLU A 89 2.58 17.62 22.13
C GLU A 89 3.79 18.03 22.97
N LYS A 90 4.99 17.46 22.74
CA LYS A 90 6.19 17.74 23.55
C LYS A 90 7.27 18.54 22.82
N LYS A 91 6.92 19.66 22.16
CA LYS A 91 7.95 20.58 21.62
C LYS A 91 7.83 22.07 21.99
N ASN A 92 6.90 22.45 22.87
CA ASN A 92 6.78 23.85 23.31
C ASN A 92 7.24 24.12 24.76
N HIS A 93 7.74 23.14 25.52
CA HIS A 93 8.13 23.38 26.91
C HIS A 93 9.48 24.08 27.09
N TYR A 94 10.37 24.07 26.08
CA TYR A 94 11.73 24.61 26.21
C TYR A 94 11.92 26.07 25.74
N LYS A 95 10.89 26.74 25.22
CA LYS A 95 11.01 28.15 24.75
C LYS A 95 10.56 29.21 25.77
N ARG A 96 10.19 28.81 27.00
CA ARG A 96 9.79 29.74 28.08
C ARG A 96 10.84 29.89 29.20
N ALA A 97 11.98 29.23 29.09
CA ALA A 97 13.01 29.21 30.15
C ALA A 97 14.23 30.11 29.86
N THR A 98 14.16 30.98 28.86
CA THR A 98 15.15 32.05 28.65
C THR A 98 14.41 33.37 28.68
N ALA A 99 14.14 33.81 29.91
CA ALA A 99 13.99 35.22 30.27
C ALA A 99 15.38 35.81 30.49
#